data_AF-A0A1B6JB77-F1
#
_entry.id   AF-A0A1B6JB77-F1
#
_cell.length_a   1.000
_cell.length_b   1.000
_cell.length_c   1.000
_cell.angle_alpha   90.00
_cell.angle_beta   90.00
_cell.angle_gamma   90.00
#
_symmetry.space_group_name_H-M   'P 1'
#
loop_
_entity.id
_entity.type
_entity.pdbx_description
1 polymer ?
#
loop_
_entity_poly.entity_id
_entity_poly.type
_entity_poly.pdbx_seq_one_letter_code
_entity_poly.pdbx_strand_id
1 'polypeptide(L)'
;ASAFRGSKTGRLYLTTHRMIFNNKSLNDPMVSFSFPFCTISEMELEQPVFGANYIKGKVRAQPNGNWVGEAKFKLMFKKGGAIDFGQAMLKASAFRGSKTGRLYLTTHRMIFNNKSLNDPMVSFSFPFCTISEMELEQPVFGANYIKGKVRAQPNGNWVGEAKFKLMFKKGGAIDFGQAMLKAS
;
A
#
# COMPACT_ATOMS: atom_id res chain seq x y z
N ALA A 1 -2.96 22.66 15.00
CA ALA A 1 -1.96 22.09 14.05
C ALA A 1 -0.75 23.02 13.82
N SER A 2 -0.20 23.66 14.85
CA SER A 2 1.03 24.48 14.74
C SER A 2 2.25 23.62 14.39
N ALA A 3 2.29 22.38 14.89
CA ALA A 3 3.37 21.42 14.63
C ALA A 3 3.60 21.14 13.13
N PHE A 4 2.57 21.20 12.27
CA PHE A 4 2.70 20.95 10.83
C PHE A 4 3.09 22.18 10.00
N ARG A 5 3.23 23.36 10.63
CA ARG A 5 3.60 24.59 9.91
C ARG A 5 5.10 24.62 9.61
N GLY A 6 5.43 25.27 8.50
CA GLY A 6 6.81 25.53 8.09
C GLY A 6 7.51 24.32 7.47
N SER A 7 8.78 24.53 7.10
CA SER A 7 9.66 23.47 6.58
C SER A 7 10.48 22.87 7.71
N LYS A 8 10.66 21.55 7.68
CA LYS A 8 11.40 20.81 8.71
C LYS A 8 12.55 20.04 8.07
N THR A 9 13.64 19.92 8.80
CA THR A 9 14.84 19.21 8.33
C THR A 9 15.11 18.05 9.27
N GLY A 10 15.36 16.87 8.72
CA GLY A 10 15.49 15.68 9.52
C GLY A 10 15.89 14.46 8.69
N ARG A 11 15.75 13.29 9.30
CA ARG A 11 15.99 12.00 8.66
C ARG A 11 14.66 11.35 8.32
N LEU A 12 14.61 10.72 7.15
CA LEU A 12 13.46 9.94 6.67
C LEU A 12 13.84 8.46 6.66
N TYR A 13 12.93 7.63 7.13
CA TYR A 13 13.06 6.18 7.16
C TYR A 13 11.83 5.54 6.54
N LEU A 14 12.05 4.44 5.82
CA LEU A 14 10.98 3.58 5.33
C LEU A 14 11.05 2.26 6.08
N THR A 15 9.89 1.81 6.53
CA THR A 15 9.68 0.42 6.90
C THR A 15 8.80 -0.23 5.85
N THR A 16 8.44 -1.49 6.06
CA THR A 16 7.46 -2.19 5.22
C THR A 16 6.04 -1.65 5.39
N HIS A 17 5.74 -0.94 6.48
CA HIS A 17 4.38 -0.53 6.84
C HIS A 17 4.16 0.99 6.85
N ARG A 18 5.22 1.78 7.07
CA ARG A 18 5.10 3.23 7.28
C ARG A 18 6.34 4.01 6.84
N MET A 19 6.12 5.29 6.59
CA MET A 19 7.18 6.29 6.57
C MET A 19 7.35 6.90 7.96
N ILE A 20 8.59 7.14 8.36
CA ILE A 20 8.95 7.80 9.62
C ILE A 20 9.88 8.96 9.31
N PHE A 21 9.55 10.13 9.84
CA PHE A 21 10.37 11.33 9.85
C PHE A 21 10.80 11.62 11.28
N ASN A 22 12.10 11.82 11.48
CA ASN A 22 12.67 12.31 12.74
C ASN A 22 13.29 13.68 12.50
N ASN A 23 12.82 14.69 13.24
CA ASN A 23 13.34 16.04 13.15
C ASN A 23 14.78 16.10 13.67
N LYS A 24 15.62 16.90 13.01
CA LYS A 24 16.97 17.18 13.50
C LYS A 24 16.94 18.12 14.72
N SER A 25 15.95 19.01 14.79
CA SER A 25 15.75 19.92 15.92
C SER A 25 14.82 19.30 16.95
N LEU A 26 15.31 19.14 18.18
CA LEU A 26 14.49 18.67 19.31
C LEU A 26 13.60 19.79 19.89
N ASN A 27 13.89 21.04 19.55
CA ASN A 27 13.12 22.21 20.01
C ASN A 27 11.94 22.54 19.08
N ASP A 28 11.82 21.85 17.94
CA ASP A 28 10.65 21.98 17.06
C ASP A 28 9.47 21.20 17.65
N PRO A 29 8.24 21.77 17.69
CA PRO A 29 7.05 21.08 18.18
C PRO A 29 6.75 19.73 17.49
N MET A 30 7.23 19.53 16.26
CA MET A 30 7.17 18.27 15.53
C MET A 30 8.52 17.56 15.57
N VAL A 31 8.78 16.87 16.68
CA VAL A 31 10.02 16.10 16.90
C VAL A 31 10.08 14.85 16.00
N SER A 32 8.92 14.23 15.74
CA SER A 32 8.78 13.16 14.75
C SER A 32 7.41 13.19 14.09
N PHE A 33 7.31 12.55 12.93
CA PHE A 33 6.04 12.31 12.26
C PHE A 33 6.10 10.95 11.57
N SER A 34 5.03 10.16 11.66
CA SER A 34 4.95 8.91 10.93
C SER A 34 3.53 8.66 10.45
N PHE A 35 3.41 7.94 9.34
CA PHE A 35 2.12 7.50 8.84
C PHE A 35 2.26 6.18 8.09
N PRO A 36 1.29 5.26 8.22
CA PRO A 36 1.28 4.02 7.47
C PRO A 36 0.94 4.26 5.99
N PHE A 37 1.43 3.39 5.10
CA PHE A 37 1.17 3.56 3.66
C PHE A 37 -0.30 3.37 3.28
N CYS A 38 -1.13 2.73 4.12
CA CYS A 38 -2.56 2.63 3.86
C CYS A 38 -3.30 3.97 3.94
N THR A 39 -2.72 4.99 4.61
CA THR A 39 -3.34 6.32 4.75
C THR A 39 -2.87 7.34 3.72
N ILE A 40 -1.90 6.99 2.86
CA ILE A 40 -1.34 7.91 1.84
C ILE A 40 -2.25 8.04 0.60
N SER A 41 -2.46 9.23 0.07
CA SER A 41 -3.18 9.47 -1.19
C SER A 41 -2.44 10.48 -2.04
N GLU A 42 -2.75 10.50 -3.35
CA GLU A 42 -2.22 11.49 -4.30
C GLU A 42 -0.68 11.59 -4.26
N MET A 43 -0.02 10.43 -4.12
CA MET A 43 1.42 10.37 -4.06
C MET A 43 2.02 10.56 -5.45
N GLU A 44 2.90 11.54 -5.60
CA GLU A 44 3.59 11.86 -6.84
C GLU A 44 5.09 12.03 -6.58
N LEU A 45 5.90 11.42 -7.43
CA LEU A 45 7.34 11.63 -7.50
C LEU A 45 7.63 12.60 -8.65
N GLU A 46 8.28 13.71 -8.34
CA GLU A 46 8.51 14.80 -9.28
C GLU A 46 10.01 15.04 -9.45
N GLN A 47 10.42 15.09 -10.72
CA GLN A 47 11.79 15.31 -11.16
C GLN A 47 11.85 16.61 -11.99
N PRO A 48 11.90 17.78 -11.34
CA PRO A 48 11.98 19.03 -12.08
C PRO A 48 13.34 19.17 -12.77
N VAL A 49 13.35 19.76 -13.97
CA VAL A 49 14.59 20.06 -14.73
C VAL A 49 15.54 20.94 -13.91
N PHE A 50 14.98 21.82 -13.09
CA PHE A 50 15.72 22.67 -12.16
C PHE A 50 15.22 22.48 -10.72
N GLY A 51 16.14 22.26 -9.79
CA GLY A 51 15.85 22.08 -8.37
C GLY A 51 15.94 20.63 -7.90
N ALA A 52 15.59 20.41 -6.63
CA ALA A 52 15.67 19.08 -6.02
C ALA A 52 14.42 18.25 -6.33
N ASN A 53 14.64 16.96 -6.63
CA ASN A 53 13.56 15.98 -6.70
C ASN A 53 12.77 15.95 -5.39
N TYR A 54 11.45 15.82 -5.51
CA TYR A 54 10.58 15.77 -4.35
C TYR A 54 9.47 14.75 -4.52
N ILE A 55 9.02 14.24 -3.38
CA ILE A 55 7.83 13.40 -3.28
C ILE A 55 6.77 14.22 -2.58
N LYS A 56 5.60 14.35 -3.19
CA LYS A 56 4.45 15.00 -2.54
C LYS A 56 3.29 14.03 -2.43
N GLY A 57 2.37 14.34 -1.53
CA GLY A 57 1.12 13.63 -1.41
C GLY A 57 0.33 14.08 -0.23
N LYS A 58 -0.71 13.31 0.08
CA LYS A 58 -1.59 13.52 1.22
C LYS A 58 -1.56 12.32 2.14
N VAL A 59 -1.80 12.54 3.42
CA VAL A 59 -1.98 11.48 4.41
C VAL A 59 -3.22 11.81 5.21
N ARG A 60 -4.05 10.80 5.50
CA ARG A 60 -5.18 10.94 6.42
C ARG A 60 -4.78 10.48 7.83
N ALA A 61 -5.29 11.18 8.84
CA ALA A 61 -5.14 10.77 10.23
C ALA A 61 -5.76 9.38 10.46
N GLN A 62 -5.09 8.55 11.26
CA GLN A 62 -5.66 7.28 11.73
C GLN A 62 -6.65 7.54 12.87
N PRO A 63 -7.62 6.64 13.08
CA PRO A 63 -8.38 6.60 14.33
C PRO A 63 -7.41 6.57 15.52
N ASN A 64 -7.66 7.38 16.55
CA ASN A 64 -6.81 7.52 17.74
C ASN A 64 -5.39 8.04 17.47
N GLY A 65 -5.13 8.65 16.31
CA GLY A 65 -3.89 9.39 16.08
C GLY A 65 -3.85 10.71 16.86
N ASN A 66 -2.64 11.24 17.09
CA ASN A 66 -2.42 12.51 17.79
C ASN A 66 -2.85 13.77 16.98
N TRP A 67 -3.63 13.58 15.92
CA TRP A 67 -4.15 14.65 15.07
C TRP A 67 -5.37 14.15 14.27
N VAL A 68 -6.15 15.07 13.72
CA VAL A 68 -7.37 14.79 12.96
C VAL A 68 -7.30 15.48 11.59
N GLY A 69 -7.89 14.84 10.58
CA GLY A 69 -8.04 15.40 9.23
C GLY A 69 -7.06 14.80 8.21
N GLU A 70 -6.69 15.61 7.23
CA GLU A 70 -5.78 15.28 6.15
C GLU A 70 -4.62 16.28 6.13
N ALA A 71 -3.40 15.79 5.91
CA ALA A 71 -2.19 16.60 5.82
C ALA A 71 -1.54 16.42 4.45
N LYS A 72 -1.23 17.53 3.78
CA LYS A 72 -0.38 17.55 2.58
C LYS A 72 1.09 17.53 3.02
N PHE A 73 1.92 16.73 2.37
CA PHE A 73 3.35 16.70 2.61
C PHE A 73 4.13 16.87 1.31
N LYS A 74 5.36 17.40 1.44
CA LYS A 74 6.36 17.49 0.37
C LYS A 74 7.73 17.17 0.95
N LEU A 75 8.30 16.03 0.55
CA LEU A 75 9.63 15.56 0.96
C LEU A 75 10.63 16.00 -0.10
N MET A 76 11.55 16.91 0.24
CA MET A 76 12.60 17.39 -0.66
C MET A 76 13.94 16.73 -0.31
N PHE A 77 14.60 16.14 -1.32
CA PHE A 77 15.86 15.44 -1.13
C PHE A 77 17.01 16.27 -1.70
N LYS A 78 17.72 16.99 -0.82
CA LYS A 78 18.84 17.87 -1.23
C LYS A 78 20.14 17.13 -1.57
N LYS A 79 20.24 15.84 -1.23
CA LYS A 79 21.47 15.02 -1.37
C LYS A 79 21.25 13.77 -2.25
N GLY A 80 20.29 13.81 -3.16
CA GLY A 80 19.91 12.63 -3.96
C GLY A 80 19.04 11.62 -3.19
N GLY A 81 18.79 10.46 -3.81
CA GLY A 81 17.99 9.36 -3.23
C GLY A 81 16.46 9.51 -3.33
N ALA A 82 15.96 10.61 -3.87
CA ALA A 82 14.50 10.83 -4.02
C ALA A 82 13.81 9.76 -4.86
N ILE A 83 14.48 9.26 -5.90
CA ILE A 83 13.91 8.32 -6.86
C ILE A 83 13.74 6.97 -6.20
N ASP A 84 14.81 6.43 -5.62
CA ASP A 84 14.77 5.15 -4.92
C ASP A 84 13.78 5.19 -3.75
N PHE A 85 13.78 6.28 -2.99
CA PHE A 85 12.85 6.47 -1.88
C PHE A 85 11.39 6.57 -2.36
N GLY A 86 11.14 7.32 -3.44
CA GLY A 86 9.81 7.48 -4.03
C GLY A 86 9.29 6.18 -4.62
N GLN A 87 10.12 5.44 -5.36
CA GLN A 87 9.76 4.12 -5.87
C GLN A 87 9.49 3.13 -4.74
N ALA A 88 10.30 3.12 -3.68
CA ALA A 88 10.08 2.28 -2.51
C ALA A 88 8.75 2.61 -1.80
N MET A 89 8.44 3.89 -1.61
CA MET A 89 7.15 4.32 -1.08
C MET A 89 5.97 3.92 -1.97
N LEU A 90 6.09 4.11 -3.30
CA LEU A 90 5.05 3.72 -4.26
C LEU A 90 4.77 2.21 -4.17
N LYS A 91 5.82 1.39 -4.18
CA LYS A 91 5.72 -0.08 -4.00
C LYS A 91 5.04 -0.43 -2.66
N ALA A 92 5.44 0.20 -1.57
CA ALA A 92 4.87 -0.06 -0.25
C ALA A 92 3.40 0.40 -0.14
N SER A 93 3.01 1.43 -0.90
CA SER A 93 1.62 1.91 -0.99
C SER A 93 0.78 1.18 -2.03
N ALA A 94 1.36 0.28 -2.83
CA ALA A 94 0.68 -0.37 -3.95
C ALA A 94 -0.60 -1.11 -3.51
N PHE A 95 -0.54 -1.78 -2.35
CA PHE A 95 -1.67 -2.52 -1.78
C PHE A 95 -2.78 -1.63 -1.19
N ARG A 96 -2.66 -0.31 -1.26
CA ARG A 96 -3.68 0.59 -0.73
C ARG A 96 -4.94 0.59 -1.59
N GLY A 97 -6.08 0.50 -0.89
CA GLY A 97 -7.41 0.66 -1.49
C GLY A 97 -7.89 -0.59 -2.22
N SER A 98 -9.07 -0.50 -2.81
CA SER A 98 -9.61 -1.57 -3.65
C SER A 98 -9.09 -1.46 -5.08
N LYS A 99 -8.64 -2.59 -5.63
CA LYS A 99 -8.14 -2.68 -6.99
C LYS A 99 -9.16 -3.42 -7.85
N THR A 100 -9.33 -2.98 -9.10
CA THR A 100 -10.25 -3.62 -10.05
C THR A 100 -9.43 -4.19 -11.19
N GLY A 101 -9.68 -5.45 -11.52
CA GLY A 101 -8.85 -6.17 -12.48
C GLY A 101 -9.41 -7.52 -12.82
N ARG A 102 -8.60 -8.31 -13.51
CA ARG A 102 -8.91 -9.69 -13.89
C ARG A 102 -8.20 -10.65 -12.94
N LEU A 103 -8.88 -11.74 -12.62
CA LEU A 103 -8.37 -12.82 -11.79
C LEU A 103 -8.18 -14.06 -12.65
N TYR A 104 -7.04 -14.72 -12.47
CA TYR A 104 -6.67 -15.94 -13.16
C TYR A 104 -6.23 -16.97 -12.14
N LEU A 105 -6.63 -18.22 -12.37
CA LEU A 105 -6.09 -19.37 -11.68
C LEU A 105 -5.19 -20.12 -12.64
N THR A 106 -4.04 -20.51 -12.13
CA THR A 106 -3.16 -21.49 -12.77
C THR A 106 -3.17 -22.75 -11.93
N THR A 107 -2.41 -23.76 -12.33
CA THR A 107 -2.23 -24.98 -11.54
C THR A 107 -1.52 -24.73 -10.19
N HIS A 108 -0.77 -23.63 -10.03
CA HIS A 108 0.08 -23.42 -8.84
C HIS A 108 -0.20 -22.13 -8.08
N ARG A 109 -0.88 -21.15 -8.70
CA ARG A 109 -1.05 -19.81 -8.14
C ARG A 109 -2.30 -19.10 -8.63
N MET A 110 -2.73 -18.16 -7.81
CA MET A 110 -3.65 -17.10 -8.19
C MET A 110 -2.86 -15.92 -8.76
N ILE A 111 -3.38 -15.31 -9.83
CA ILE A 111 -2.83 -14.09 -10.44
C ILE A 111 -3.95 -13.06 -10.60
N PHE A 112 -3.74 -11.87 -10.06
CA PHE A 112 -4.52 -10.68 -10.30
C PHE A 112 -3.74 -9.74 -11.24
N ASN A 113 -4.40 -9.28 -12.30
CA ASN A 113 -3.90 -8.23 -13.18
C ASN A 113 -4.79 -7.00 -13.06
N ASN A 114 -4.20 -5.84 -12.72
CA ASN A 114 -4.92 -4.60 -12.59
C ASN A 114 -5.42 -4.10 -13.95
N LYS A 115 -6.64 -3.56 -13.99
CA LYS A 115 -7.18 -2.93 -15.20
C LYS A 115 -6.54 -1.56 -15.45
N SER A 116 -6.12 -0.85 -14.40
CA SER A 116 -5.47 0.45 -14.49
C SER A 116 -3.96 0.28 -14.63
N LEU A 117 -3.40 0.69 -15.77
CA LEU A 117 -1.94 0.68 -16.00
C LEU A 117 -1.21 1.75 -15.20
N ASN A 118 -1.93 2.78 -14.74
CA ASN A 118 -1.37 3.87 -13.94
C ASN A 118 -1.42 3.59 -12.42
N ASP A 119 -1.96 2.45 -12.01
CA ASP A 119 -1.96 2.05 -10.60
C ASP A 119 -0.62 1.41 -10.23
N PRO A 120 0.02 1.81 -9.11
CA PRO A 120 1.28 1.21 -8.66
C PRO A 120 1.22 -0.32 -8.47
N MET A 121 0.04 -0.88 -8.18
CA MET A 121 -0.18 -2.33 -8.12
C MET A 121 -0.66 -2.85 -9.46
N VAL A 122 0.25 -3.03 -10.41
CA VAL A 122 -0.05 -3.54 -11.76
C VAL A 122 -0.52 -5.00 -11.77
N SER A 123 0.02 -5.82 -10.86
CA SER A 123 -0.36 -7.22 -10.68
C SER A 123 -0.09 -7.67 -9.26
N PHE A 124 -0.80 -8.69 -8.82
CA PHE A 124 -0.53 -9.38 -7.56
C PHE A 124 -0.69 -10.89 -7.78
N SER A 125 0.29 -11.68 -7.39
CA SER A 125 0.21 -13.14 -7.52
C SER A 125 0.77 -13.83 -6.31
N PHE A 126 0.18 -14.95 -5.94
CA PHE A 126 0.67 -15.78 -4.85
C PHE A 126 0.39 -17.27 -5.12
N PRO A 127 1.33 -18.17 -4.79
CA PRO A 127 1.10 -19.60 -4.88
C PRO A 127 0.13 -20.08 -3.82
N PHE A 128 -0.61 -21.14 -4.12
CA PHE A 128 -1.64 -21.63 -3.20
C PHE A 128 -1.07 -22.12 -1.86
N CYS A 129 0.14 -22.69 -1.86
CA CYS A 129 0.84 -23.11 -0.63
C CYS A 129 1.17 -21.97 0.35
N THR A 130 1.01 -20.71 -0.04
CA THR A 130 1.24 -19.55 0.84
C THR A 130 -0.04 -19.00 1.47
N ILE A 131 -1.20 -19.57 1.11
CA ILE A 131 -2.51 -19.12 1.57
C ILE A 131 -2.81 -19.72 2.94
N SER A 132 -3.44 -18.94 3.80
CA SER A 132 -4.04 -19.39 5.05
C SER A 132 -5.36 -18.65 5.31
N GLU A 133 -6.18 -19.19 6.23
CA GLU A 133 -7.45 -18.56 6.64
C GLU A 133 -8.37 -18.20 5.45
N MET A 134 -8.42 -19.07 4.44
CA MET A 134 -9.24 -18.83 3.25
C MET A 134 -10.71 -19.12 3.55
N GLU A 135 -11.57 -18.14 3.29
CA GLU A 135 -13.01 -18.22 3.51
C GLU A 135 -13.77 -17.71 2.28
N LEU A 136 -14.80 -18.47 1.87
CA LEU A 136 -15.77 -18.08 0.86
C LEU A 136 -17.03 -17.56 1.56
N GLU A 137 -17.39 -16.32 1.29
CA GLU A 137 -18.45 -15.60 1.98
C GLU A 137 -19.57 -15.25 0.99
N GLN A 138 -20.80 -15.63 1.36
CA GLN A 138 -22.01 -15.43 0.58
C GLN A 138 -23.02 -14.60 1.39
N PRO A 139 -22.81 -13.27 1.48
CA PRO A 139 -23.71 -12.43 2.24
C PRO A 139 -25.09 -12.37 1.56
N VAL A 140 -26.16 -12.32 2.36
CA VAL A 140 -27.55 -12.16 1.86
C VAL A 140 -27.68 -10.89 1.01
N PHE A 141 -26.95 -9.83 1.38
CA PHE A 141 -26.87 -8.58 0.64
C PHE A 141 -25.43 -8.27 0.24
N GLY A 142 -25.23 -7.95 -1.04
CA GLY A 142 -23.92 -7.59 -1.59
C GLY A 142 -23.32 -8.70 -2.46
N ALA A 143 -22.08 -8.49 -2.88
CA ALA A 143 -21.37 -9.44 -3.73
C ALA A 143 -20.69 -10.52 -2.89
N ASN A 144 -20.73 -11.77 -3.38
CA ASN A 144 -19.93 -12.85 -2.84
C ASN A 144 -18.44 -12.47 -2.90
N TYR A 145 -17.70 -12.89 -1.89
CA TYR A 145 -16.28 -12.60 -1.81
C TYR A 145 -15.49 -13.73 -1.18
N ILE A 146 -14.22 -13.80 -1.56
CA ILE A 146 -13.25 -14.71 -0.98
C ILE A 146 -12.29 -13.85 -0.17
N LYS A 147 -12.01 -14.21 1.07
CA LYS A 147 -11.00 -13.54 1.88
C LYS A 147 -9.99 -14.56 2.40
N GLY A 148 -8.83 -14.06 2.79
CA GLY A 148 -7.85 -14.86 3.50
C GLY A 148 -6.56 -14.11 3.71
N LYS A 149 -5.54 -14.86 4.10
CA LYS A 149 -4.17 -14.39 4.27
C LYS A 149 -3.26 -15.09 3.28
N VAL A 150 -2.19 -14.39 2.94
CA VAL A 150 -1.12 -14.90 2.10
C VAL A 150 0.19 -14.45 2.72
N ARG A 151 1.17 -15.35 2.77
CA ARG A 151 2.54 -15.01 3.17
C ARG A 151 3.40 -14.73 1.95
N ALA A 152 4.26 -13.73 2.03
CA ALA A 152 5.27 -13.47 1.03
C ALA A 152 6.23 -14.66 0.91
N GLN A 153 6.58 -15.02 -0.34
CA GLN A 153 7.63 -16.01 -0.58
C GLN A 153 9.02 -15.40 -0.32
N PRO A 154 10.01 -16.22 0.06
CA PRO A 154 11.41 -15.81 0.02
C PRO A 154 11.76 -15.26 -1.36
N ASN A 155 12.51 -14.16 -1.39
CA ASN A 155 12.90 -13.45 -2.64
C ASN A 155 11.73 -12.89 -3.47
N GLY A 156 10.53 -12.80 -2.90
CA GLY A 156 9.39 -12.14 -3.54
C GLY A 156 9.53 -10.61 -3.54
N ASN A 157 8.68 -9.94 -4.34
CA ASN A 157 8.66 -8.47 -4.47
C ASN A 157 8.09 -7.73 -3.24
N TRP A 158 7.73 -8.47 -2.18
CA TRP A 158 7.21 -7.94 -0.91
C TRP A 158 7.55 -8.93 0.22
N VAL A 159 7.38 -8.52 1.47
CA VAL A 159 7.68 -9.33 2.66
C VAL A 159 6.53 -9.28 3.65
N GLY A 160 6.42 -10.32 4.50
CA GLY A 160 5.41 -10.41 5.55
C GLY A 160 4.15 -11.17 5.13
N GLU A 161 3.02 -10.80 5.72
CA GLU A 161 1.71 -11.39 5.45
C GLU A 161 0.75 -10.29 4.97
N ALA A 162 -0.09 -10.61 3.99
CA ALA A 162 -1.12 -9.72 3.48
C ALA A 162 -2.49 -10.38 3.64
N LYS A 163 -3.46 -9.60 4.14
CA LYS A 163 -4.87 -9.96 4.09
C LYS A 163 -5.43 -9.55 2.73
N PHE A 164 -6.16 -10.44 2.08
CA PHE A 164 -6.81 -10.15 0.81
C PHE A 164 -8.33 -10.36 0.91
N LYS A 165 -9.06 -9.64 0.06
CA LYS A 165 -10.50 -9.81 -0.16
C LYS A 165 -10.80 -9.65 -1.66
N LEU A 166 -11.18 -10.74 -2.31
CA LEU A 166 -11.57 -10.79 -3.73
C LEU A 166 -13.09 -10.70 -3.81
N MET A 167 -13.63 -9.62 -4.36
CA MET A 167 -15.07 -9.38 -4.47
C MET A 167 -15.55 -9.61 -5.90
N PHE A 168 -16.57 -10.44 -6.08
CA PHE A 168 -17.10 -10.84 -7.39
C PHE A 168 -18.45 -10.17 -7.64
N LYS A 169 -18.42 -8.97 -8.24
CA LYS A 169 -19.65 -8.18 -8.49
C LYS A 169 -20.56 -8.76 -9.58
N LYS A 170 -20.11 -9.75 -10.34
CA LYS A 170 -20.83 -10.33 -11.50
C LYS A 170 -20.99 -11.86 -11.42
N GLY A 171 -20.92 -12.44 -10.21
CA GLY A 171 -20.94 -13.89 -10.01
C GLY A 171 -19.58 -14.57 -10.24
N GLY A 172 -19.56 -15.90 -10.20
CA GLY A 172 -18.35 -16.73 -10.34
C GLY A 172 -17.52 -16.95 -9.07
N ALA A 173 -17.91 -16.34 -7.94
CA ALA A 173 -17.18 -16.48 -6.68
C ALA A 173 -17.10 -17.91 -6.16
N ILE A 174 -18.17 -18.69 -6.35
CA ILE A 174 -18.27 -20.06 -5.82
C ILE A 174 -17.31 -20.97 -6.57
N ASP A 175 -17.42 -21.03 -7.91
CA ASP A 175 -16.55 -21.85 -8.74
C ASP A 175 -15.08 -21.45 -8.56
N PHE A 176 -14.81 -20.15 -8.51
CA PHE A 176 -13.46 -19.64 -8.29
C PHE A 176 -12.92 -20.02 -6.91
N GLY A 177 -13.72 -19.86 -5.85
CA GLY A 177 -13.34 -20.22 -4.49
C GLY A 177 -13.12 -21.71 -4.31
N GLN A 178 -14.00 -22.54 -4.86
CA GLN A 178 -13.82 -23.99 -4.87
C GLN A 178 -12.58 -24.41 -5.65
N ALA A 179 -12.30 -23.80 -6.81
CA ALA A 179 -11.09 -24.08 -7.58
C ALA A 179 -9.81 -23.70 -6.81
N MET A 180 -9.83 -22.58 -6.10
CA MET A 180 -8.72 -22.18 -5.22
C MET A 180 -8.52 -23.16 -4.05
N LEU A 181 -9.60 -23.58 -3.37
CA LEU A 181 -9.54 -24.52 -2.25
C LEU A 181 -9.05 -25.92 -2.68
N LYS A 182 -9.38 -26.34 -3.90
CA LYS A 182 -8.87 -27.61 -4.47
C LYS A 182 -7.38 -27.54 -4.81
N ALA A 183 -6.85 -26.34 -5.00
CA ALA A 183 -5.47 -26.13 -5.44
C ALA A 183 -4.52 -25.73 -4.29
N SER A 184 -5.05 -25.42 -3.11
CA SER A 184 -4.33 -25.12 -1.85
C SER A 184 -4.06 -26.36 -1.03
#